data_AF-A0A956NMN8-F1
#
_entry.id   AF-A0A956NMN8-F1
#
_cell.length_a   1.000
_cell.length_b   1.000
_cell.length_c   1.000
_cell.angle_alpha   90.00
_cell.angle_beta   90.00
_cell.angle_gamma   90.00
#
_symmetry.space_group_name_H-M   'P 1'
#
loop_
_entity.id
_entity.type
_entity.pdbx_description
1 polymer ?
#
loop_
_entity_poly.entity_id
_entity_poly.type
_entity_poly.pdbx_seq_one_letter_code
_entity_poly.pdbx_strand_id
1 'polypeptide(L)'
;DACAELVEALLASSRLLHVLVTSREPLFVSGEMVWPLPPLGEDPKLLHRASRGDLAAVRQNEAVQLFIERARAVRPDFALGLTNAAAVVQLCARLDGIPLAIELAAARVRHMPPEQILLRLDDRLRLLSATGRGSNPRQQTLQATIDWSIDLLSHAERALFERLAVFRGGWTLDAAESVCSGDGIEPSDVLDLLGRL
;
A
#
# COMPACT_ATOMS: atom_id res chain seq x y z
N ASP A 1 -22.43 0.98 8.27
CA ASP A 1 -23.78 0.63 8.77
C ASP A 1 -24.76 0.16 7.68
N ALA A 2 -25.25 1.01 6.77
CA ALA A 2 -26.29 0.62 5.79
C ALA A 2 -25.93 -0.61 4.90
N CYS A 3 -24.65 -0.77 4.53
CA CYS A 3 -24.19 -1.94 3.77
C CYS A 3 -24.26 -3.23 4.61
N ALA A 4 -23.91 -3.18 5.89
CA ALA A 4 -23.96 -4.32 6.80
C ALA A 4 -25.41 -4.79 6.99
N GLU A 5 -26.33 -3.85 7.27
CA GLU A 5 -27.77 -4.13 7.40
C GLU A 5 -28.35 -4.80 6.14
N LEU A 6 -27.98 -4.29 4.96
CA LEU A 6 -28.41 -4.88 3.69
C LEU A 6 -27.88 -6.31 3.51
N VAL A 7 -26.60 -6.54 3.82
CA VAL A 7 -25.98 -7.86 3.71
C VAL A 7 -26.63 -8.85 4.68
N GLU A 8 -26.90 -8.45 5.92
CA GLU A 8 -27.60 -9.28 6.90
C GLU A 8 -29.02 -9.65 6.44
N ALA A 9 -29.78 -8.69 5.92
CA ALA A 9 -31.13 -8.93 5.40
C ALA A 9 -31.12 -9.93 4.23
N LEU A 10 -30.13 -9.81 3.33
CA LEU A 10 -29.97 -10.70 2.18
C LEU A 10 -29.56 -12.12 2.61
N LEU A 11 -28.63 -12.25 3.56
CA LEU A 11 -28.19 -13.55 4.08
C LEU A 11 -29.30 -14.25 4.87
N ALA A 12 -30.13 -13.50 5.61
CA ALA A 12 -31.31 -14.04 6.29
C ALA A 12 -32.37 -14.58 5.30
N SER A 13 -32.44 -13.99 4.11
CA SER A 13 -33.45 -14.34 3.09
C SER A 13 -33.08 -15.57 2.26
N SER A 14 -31.81 -15.95 2.17
CA SER A 14 -31.37 -17.08 1.34
C SER A 14 -30.12 -17.77 1.86
N ARG A 15 -30.23 -19.08 2.12
CA ARG A 15 -29.12 -19.93 2.62
C ARG A 15 -28.07 -20.28 1.55
N LEU A 16 -28.32 -20.00 0.27
CA LEU A 16 -27.38 -20.28 -0.83
C LEU A 16 -26.60 -19.04 -1.29
N LEU A 17 -26.94 -17.87 -0.75
CA LEU A 17 -26.29 -16.62 -1.12
C LEU A 17 -24.89 -16.54 -0.50
N HIS A 18 -23.92 -16.18 -1.33
CA HIS A 18 -22.59 -15.75 -0.88
C HIS A 18 -22.37 -14.31 -1.35
N VAL A 19 -21.82 -13.48 -0.47
CA VAL A 19 -21.54 -12.07 -0.76
C VAL A 19 -20.03 -11.87 -0.73
N LEU A 20 -19.48 -11.35 -1.82
CA LEU A 20 -18.09 -10.89 -1.89
C LEU A 20 -18.09 -9.38 -1.79
N VAL A 21 -17.43 -8.85 -0.76
CA VAL A 21 -17.32 -7.42 -0.51
C VAL A 21 -15.85 -7.01 -0.56
N THR A 22 -15.56 -5.91 -1.25
CA THR A 22 -14.27 -5.24 -1.18
C THR A 22 -14.44 -3.93 -0.42
N SER A 23 -13.75 -3.81 0.71
CA SER A 23 -13.81 -2.66 1.61
C SER A 23 -12.43 -2.43 2.23
N ARG A 24 -12.23 -1.26 2.84
CA ARG A 24 -11.03 -0.97 3.66
C ARG A 24 -11.21 -1.39 5.11
N GLU A 25 -12.45 -1.53 5.54
CA GLU A 25 -12.84 -1.97 6.87
C GLU A 25 -13.72 -3.22 6.77
N PRO A 26 -13.68 -4.13 7.77
CA PRO A 26 -14.66 -5.20 7.89
C PRO A 26 -16.08 -4.64 7.96
N LEU A 27 -17.06 -5.40 7.48
CA LEU A 27 -18.48 -5.04 7.64
C LEU A 27 -19.02 -5.33 9.04
N PHE A 28 -18.31 -6.14 9.84
CA PHE A 28 -18.69 -6.58 11.17
C PHE A 28 -20.03 -7.33 11.22
N VAL A 29 -20.32 -8.11 10.18
CA VAL A 29 -21.54 -8.94 10.10
C VAL A 29 -21.29 -10.37 10.56
N SER A 30 -22.35 -11.04 11.05
CA SER A 30 -22.23 -12.43 11.50
C SER A 30 -21.81 -13.36 10.36
N GLY A 31 -20.77 -14.18 10.61
CA GLY A 31 -20.23 -15.13 9.62
C GLY A 31 -19.29 -14.51 8.59
N GLU A 32 -18.90 -13.24 8.75
CA GLU A 32 -17.92 -12.59 7.89
C GLU A 32 -16.54 -13.29 7.94
N MET A 33 -15.96 -13.52 6.76
CA MET A 33 -14.58 -13.97 6.61
C MET A 33 -13.77 -12.86 5.96
N VAL A 34 -12.92 -12.21 6.74
CA VAL A 34 -12.03 -11.15 6.26
C VAL A 34 -10.78 -11.78 5.64
N TRP A 35 -10.50 -11.42 4.38
CA TRP A 35 -9.29 -11.82 3.68
C TRP A 35 -8.38 -10.59 3.44
N PRO A 36 -7.33 -10.39 4.26
CA PRO A 36 -6.37 -9.32 4.03
C PRO A 36 -5.63 -9.55 2.70
N LEU A 37 -5.64 -8.55 1.82
CA LEU A 37 -4.90 -8.62 0.56
C LEU A 37 -3.44 -8.21 0.81
N PRO A 38 -2.45 -9.13 0.70
CA PRO A 38 -1.06 -8.78 0.92
C PRO A 38 -0.53 -7.88 -0.20
N PRO A 39 0.52 -7.07 0.06
CA PRO A 39 1.25 -6.38 -0.99
C PRO A 39 1.90 -7.36 -1.97
N LEU A 40 2.27 -6.87 -3.15
CA LEU A 40 2.88 -7.72 -4.17
C LEU A 40 4.32 -8.11 -3.81
N GLY A 41 4.63 -9.39 -4.00
CA GLY A 41 6.01 -9.86 -4.13
C GLY A 41 6.90 -9.66 -2.89
N GLU A 42 6.41 -9.92 -1.70
CA GLU A 42 7.26 -9.98 -0.51
C GLU A 42 8.30 -11.13 -0.61
N ASP A 43 9.56 -10.79 -0.88
CA ASP A 43 10.69 -11.73 -0.75
C ASP A 43 11.91 -11.00 -0.15
N PRO A 44 12.19 -11.17 1.15
CA PRO A 44 13.32 -10.55 1.83
C PRO A 44 14.69 -10.88 1.22
N LYS A 45 14.80 -11.99 0.49
CA LYS A 45 16.05 -12.44 -0.15
C LYS A 45 16.19 -11.93 -1.58
N LEU A 46 15.16 -11.30 -2.14
CA LEU A 46 15.14 -10.91 -3.55
C LEU A 46 16.25 -9.93 -3.90
N LEU A 47 16.56 -8.99 -2.99
CA LEU A 47 17.63 -8.03 -3.20
C LEU A 47 18.99 -8.72 -3.29
N HIS A 48 19.24 -9.69 -2.41
CA HIS A 48 20.47 -10.48 -2.45
C HIS A 48 20.56 -11.33 -3.74
N ARG A 49 19.44 -11.89 -4.22
CA ARG A 49 19.39 -12.60 -5.51
C ARG A 49 19.69 -11.67 -6.69
N ALA A 50 19.11 -10.46 -6.69
CA ALA A 50 19.38 -9.44 -7.70
C ALA A 50 20.86 -9.04 -7.73
N SER A 51 21.48 -8.80 -6.57
CA SER A 51 22.91 -8.48 -6.46
C SER A 51 23.83 -9.59 -6.94
N ARG A 52 23.38 -10.85 -6.91
CA ARG A 52 24.10 -12.00 -7.47
C ARG A 52 23.82 -12.25 -8.95
N GLY A 53 22.98 -11.43 -9.59
CA GLY A 53 22.63 -11.56 -11.00
C GLY A 53 21.61 -12.66 -11.32
N ASP A 54 20.87 -13.17 -10.32
CA ASP A 54 19.78 -14.13 -10.55
C ASP A 54 18.54 -13.41 -11.11
N LEU A 55 18.61 -13.03 -12.38
CA LEU A 55 17.53 -12.33 -13.07
C LEU A 55 16.28 -13.21 -13.25
N ALA A 56 16.43 -14.53 -13.21
CA ALA A 56 15.29 -15.45 -13.34
C ALA A 56 14.39 -15.36 -12.11
N ALA A 57 14.97 -15.45 -10.91
CA ALA A 57 14.21 -15.28 -9.67
C ALA A 57 13.61 -13.86 -9.56
N VAL A 58 14.38 -12.83 -9.93
CA VAL A 58 13.90 -11.44 -9.87
C VAL A 58 12.69 -11.22 -10.79
N ARG A 59 12.66 -11.82 -11.99
CA ARG A 59 11.51 -11.72 -12.91
C ARG A 59 10.27 -12.49 -12.45
N GLN A 60 10.40 -13.42 -11.52
CA GLN A 60 9.26 -14.17 -10.99
C GLN A 60 8.52 -13.42 -9.87
N ASN A 61 9.13 -12.36 -9.33
CA ASN A 61 8.51 -11.57 -8.29
C ASN A 61 7.39 -10.67 -8.86
N GLU A 62 6.22 -10.69 -8.23
CA GLU A 62 5.00 -10.02 -8.72
C GLU A 62 5.15 -8.49 -8.81
N ALA A 63 5.77 -7.86 -7.80
CA ALA A 63 6.00 -6.41 -7.82
C ALA A 63 6.95 -6.02 -8.95
N VAL A 64 8.00 -6.82 -9.19
CA VAL A 64 8.94 -6.60 -10.30
C VAL A 64 8.25 -6.83 -11.65
N GLN A 65 7.39 -7.83 -11.78
CA GLN A 65 6.61 -8.07 -12.99
C GLN A 65 5.73 -6.88 -13.33
N LEU A 66 4.99 -6.37 -12.35
CA LEU A 66 4.17 -5.18 -12.53
C LEU A 66 5.02 -3.96 -12.94
N PHE A 67 6.18 -3.76 -12.30
CA PHE A 67 7.09 -2.68 -12.68
C PHE A 67 7.54 -2.81 -14.13
N ILE A 68 7.94 -4.01 -14.58
CA ILE A 68 8.38 -4.25 -15.96
C ILE A 68 7.24 -4.01 -16.94
N GLU A 69 6.04 -4.52 -16.66
CA GLU A 69 4.85 -4.31 -17.51
C GLU A 69 4.57 -2.81 -17.69
N ARG A 70 4.53 -2.06 -16.59
CA ARG A 70 4.21 -0.63 -16.60
C ARG A 70 5.34 0.21 -17.19
N ALA A 71 6.60 -0.17 -16.97
CA ALA A 71 7.75 0.49 -17.60
C ALA A 71 7.76 0.28 -19.12
N ARG A 72 7.42 -0.92 -19.59
CA ARG A 72 7.30 -1.22 -21.03
C ARG A 72 6.17 -0.47 -21.71
N ALA A 73 5.08 -0.20 -21.00
CA ALA A 73 3.98 0.61 -21.53
C ALA A 73 4.41 2.05 -21.88
N VAL A 74 5.42 2.61 -21.21
CA VAL A 74 5.95 3.97 -21.48
C VAL A 74 7.30 4.00 -22.21
N ARG A 75 8.03 2.87 -22.20
CA ARG A 75 9.32 2.65 -22.86
C ARG A 75 9.40 1.20 -23.36
N PRO A 76 8.98 0.90 -24.61
CA PRO A 76 8.86 -0.48 -25.11
C PRO A 76 10.14 -1.31 -25.08
N ASP A 77 11.30 -0.66 -25.19
CA ASP A 77 12.64 -1.27 -25.15
C ASP A 77 13.14 -1.52 -23.71
N PHE A 78 12.35 -1.21 -22.69
CA PHE A 78 12.73 -1.48 -21.30
C PHE A 78 12.93 -2.99 -21.05
N ALA A 79 14.14 -3.33 -20.61
CA ALA A 79 14.52 -4.66 -20.21
C ALA A 79 15.17 -4.67 -18.83
N LEU A 80 14.78 -5.63 -18.00
CA LEU A 80 15.45 -5.94 -16.74
C LEU A 80 16.78 -6.65 -17.05
N GLY A 81 17.88 -6.11 -16.52
CA GLY A 81 19.24 -6.60 -16.70
C GLY A 81 20.07 -6.47 -15.43
N LEU A 82 21.32 -6.94 -15.49
CA LEU A 82 22.23 -6.97 -14.34
C LEU A 82 22.48 -5.58 -13.74
N THR A 83 22.46 -4.55 -14.57
CA THR A 83 22.74 -3.17 -14.14
C THR A 83 21.59 -2.53 -13.37
N ASN A 84 20.33 -2.92 -13.65
CA ASN A 84 19.15 -2.26 -13.10
C ASN A 84 18.31 -3.15 -12.15
N ALA A 85 18.56 -4.46 -12.09
CA ALA A 85 17.77 -5.39 -11.30
C ALA A 85 17.75 -5.04 -9.81
N ALA A 86 18.90 -4.70 -9.22
CA ALA A 86 18.98 -4.30 -7.82
C ALA A 86 18.17 -3.02 -7.55
N ALA A 87 18.22 -2.03 -8.45
CA ALA A 87 17.47 -0.79 -8.30
C ALA A 87 15.96 -1.01 -8.41
N VAL A 88 15.51 -1.85 -9.35
CA VAL A 88 14.08 -2.21 -9.49
C VAL A 88 13.58 -2.94 -8.26
N VAL A 89 14.34 -3.90 -7.71
CA VAL A 89 13.97 -4.60 -6.47
C VAL A 89 13.89 -3.63 -5.30
N GLN A 90 14.88 -2.73 -5.14
CA GLN A 90 14.85 -1.73 -4.06
C GLN A 90 13.71 -0.73 -4.22
N LEU A 91 13.35 -0.36 -5.45
CA LEU A 91 12.17 0.47 -5.73
C LEU A 91 10.90 -0.25 -5.25
N CYS A 92 10.68 -1.48 -5.71
CA CYS A 92 9.49 -2.26 -5.34
C CYS A 92 9.38 -2.44 -3.83
N ALA A 93 10.50 -2.70 -3.15
CA ALA A 93 10.56 -2.81 -1.70
C ALA A 93 10.28 -1.47 -0.98
N ARG A 94 10.85 -0.35 -1.45
CA ARG A 94 10.60 0.98 -0.87
C ARG A 94 9.19 1.52 -1.10
N LEU A 95 8.49 0.96 -2.09
CA LEU A 95 7.09 1.23 -2.41
C LEU A 95 6.16 0.21 -1.72
N ASP A 96 6.69 -0.55 -0.78
CA ASP A 96 5.98 -1.51 0.08
C ASP A 96 5.14 -2.53 -0.71
N GLY A 97 5.54 -2.86 -1.95
CA GLY A 97 4.77 -3.77 -2.82
C GLY A 97 3.41 -3.23 -3.25
N ILE A 98 3.09 -1.95 -3.00
CA ILE A 98 1.80 -1.35 -3.33
C ILE A 98 1.68 -1.22 -4.85
N PRO A 99 0.73 -1.91 -5.51
CA PRO A 99 0.65 -1.95 -6.97
C PRO A 99 0.67 -0.56 -7.60
N LEU A 100 -0.20 0.34 -7.15
CA LEU A 100 -0.33 1.68 -7.72
C LEU A 100 0.93 2.54 -7.55
N ALA A 101 1.64 2.40 -6.42
CA ALA A 101 2.90 3.10 -6.18
C ALA A 101 3.98 2.61 -7.15
N ILE A 102 4.01 1.31 -7.43
CA ILE A 102 4.88 0.68 -8.44
C ILE A 102 4.53 1.22 -9.84
N GLU A 103 3.26 1.32 -10.21
CA GLU A 103 2.84 1.88 -11.51
C GLU A 103 3.32 3.33 -11.70
N LEU A 104 3.19 4.15 -10.64
CA LEU A 104 3.62 5.54 -10.60
C LEU A 104 5.13 5.68 -10.81
N ALA A 105 5.91 4.86 -10.10
CA ALA A 105 7.37 4.84 -10.25
C ALA A 105 7.77 4.35 -11.64
N ALA A 106 7.17 3.27 -12.14
CA ALA A 106 7.47 2.69 -13.45
C ALA A 106 7.21 3.68 -14.59
N ALA A 107 6.19 4.54 -14.50
CA ALA A 107 5.91 5.57 -15.49
C ALA A 107 7.05 6.61 -15.65
N ARG A 108 7.88 6.79 -14.61
CA ARG A 108 9.04 7.71 -14.64
C ARG A 108 10.22 7.15 -15.40
N VAL A 109 10.20 5.85 -15.72
CA VAL A 109 11.21 5.24 -16.57
C VAL A 109 11.32 5.99 -17.88
N ARG A 110 10.25 6.54 -18.46
CA ARG A 110 10.32 7.38 -19.68
C ARG A 110 11.41 8.45 -19.65
N HIS A 111 11.67 9.06 -18.49
CA HIS A 111 12.54 10.23 -18.35
C HIS A 111 13.88 9.95 -17.68
N MET A 112 13.98 8.88 -16.88
CA MET A 112 15.17 8.57 -16.11
C MET A 112 15.26 7.06 -15.83
N PRO A 113 16.46 6.51 -15.64
CA PRO A 113 16.62 5.08 -15.36
C PRO A 113 16.24 4.74 -13.89
N PRO A 114 15.95 3.47 -13.57
CA PRO A 114 15.47 3.05 -12.25
C PRO A 114 16.33 3.51 -11.07
N GLU A 115 17.66 3.56 -11.23
CA GLU A 115 18.60 4.00 -10.20
C GLU A 115 18.37 5.46 -9.81
N GLN A 116 18.04 6.32 -10.79
CA GLN A 116 17.75 7.73 -10.53
C GLN A 116 16.37 7.93 -9.90
N ILE A 117 15.39 7.10 -10.26
CA ILE A 117 14.06 7.10 -9.61
C ILE A 117 14.25 6.77 -8.12
N LEU A 118 15.06 5.75 -7.83
CA LEU A 118 15.32 5.28 -6.48
C LEU A 118 15.99 6.34 -5.61
N LEU A 119 17.01 7.03 -6.12
CA LEU A 119 17.71 8.10 -5.41
C LEU A 119 16.81 9.28 -5.06
N ARG A 120 15.78 9.52 -5.87
CA ARG A 120 14.84 10.63 -5.65
C ARG A 120 13.64 10.22 -4.79
N LEU A 121 13.49 8.92 -4.51
CA LEU A 121 12.35 8.38 -3.75
C LEU A 121 12.39 8.71 -2.26
N ASP A 122 13.53 9.19 -1.73
CA ASP A 122 13.60 9.68 -0.36
C ASP A 122 12.67 10.90 -0.12
N ASP A 123 12.27 11.61 -1.19
CA ASP A 123 11.18 12.58 -1.20
C ASP A 123 9.83 11.91 -1.56
N ARG A 124 9.48 10.84 -0.82
CA ARG A 124 8.40 9.85 -1.11
C ARG A 124 7.10 10.44 -1.66
N LEU A 125 6.64 11.57 -1.12
CA LEU A 125 5.37 12.19 -1.53
C LEU A 125 5.52 13.19 -2.68
N ARG A 126 6.66 13.85 -2.83
CA ARG A 126 6.89 14.83 -3.92
C ARG A 126 7.09 14.16 -5.27
N LEU A 127 7.71 12.97 -5.28
CA LEU A 127 7.82 12.21 -6.51
C LEU A 127 6.48 11.66 -6.99
N LEU A 128 5.61 11.20 -6.10
CA LEU A 128 4.28 10.69 -6.47
C LEU A 128 3.31 11.81 -6.88
N SER A 129 3.58 13.06 -6.46
CA SER A 129 2.74 14.23 -6.75
C SER A 129 3.18 15.08 -7.95
N ALA A 130 4.33 14.83 -8.58
CA ALA A 130 4.74 15.59 -9.77
C ALA A 130 3.88 15.22 -11.00
N THR A 131 2.79 15.99 -11.14
CA THR A 131 1.80 16.01 -12.21
C THR A 131 2.43 16.51 -13.52
N GLY A 132 2.70 15.58 -14.44
CA GLY A 132 2.80 15.93 -15.86
C GLY A 132 1.41 16.19 -16.43
N ARG A 133 1.31 16.94 -17.54
CA ARG A 133 0.06 17.32 -18.23
C ARG A 133 -0.73 16.13 -18.85
N GLY A 134 -0.44 14.91 -18.42
CA GLY A 134 -1.06 13.64 -18.80
C GLY A 134 -1.04 12.61 -17.67
N SER A 135 -0.93 13.03 -16.40
CA SER A 135 -1.12 12.11 -15.26
C SER A 135 -2.54 11.55 -15.30
N ASN A 136 -2.68 10.23 -15.24
CA ASN A 136 -3.96 9.54 -15.23
C ASN A 136 -4.82 10.10 -14.06
N PRO A 137 -6.11 10.43 -14.27
CA PRO A 137 -7.01 10.90 -13.21
C PRO A 137 -6.88 10.12 -11.90
N ARG A 138 -6.66 8.79 -11.98
CA ARG A 138 -6.43 7.88 -10.85
C ARG A 138 -5.28 8.28 -9.90
N GLN A 139 -4.28 9.01 -10.39
CA GLN A 139 -3.09 9.40 -9.60
C GLN A 139 -3.35 10.67 -8.78
N GLN A 140 -4.10 11.64 -9.33
CA GLN A 140 -4.74 12.70 -8.51
C GLN A 140 -5.67 12.08 -7.48
N THR A 141 -6.37 11.01 -7.87
CA THR A 141 -7.20 10.25 -6.94
C THR A 141 -6.38 9.60 -5.83
N LEU A 142 -5.08 9.30 -5.96
CA LEU A 142 -4.34 8.62 -4.89
C LEU A 142 -4.05 9.52 -3.70
N GLN A 143 -3.49 10.72 -3.93
CA GLN A 143 -3.34 11.70 -2.85
C GLN A 143 -4.72 12.07 -2.30
N ALA A 144 -5.69 12.32 -3.17
CA ALA A 144 -7.07 12.55 -2.75
C ALA A 144 -7.69 11.34 -2.02
N THR A 145 -7.23 10.12 -2.25
CA THR A 145 -7.71 8.89 -1.58
C THR A 145 -7.06 8.77 -0.21
N ILE A 146 -5.78 9.12 -0.09
CA ILE A 146 -5.08 9.17 1.21
C ILE A 146 -5.70 10.29 2.05
N ASP A 147 -5.84 11.49 1.48
CA ASP A 147 -6.49 12.63 2.12
C ASP A 147 -7.92 12.27 2.52
N TRP A 148 -8.71 11.65 1.61
CA TRP A 148 -10.06 11.17 1.93
C TRP A 148 -10.07 10.10 3.02
N SER A 149 -9.11 9.18 3.06
CA SER A 149 -9.03 8.19 4.14
C SER A 149 -8.73 8.82 5.50
N ILE A 150 -7.92 9.89 5.52
CA ILE A 150 -7.63 10.64 6.74
C ILE A 150 -8.85 11.49 7.16
N ASP A 151 -9.58 12.06 6.18
CA ASP A 151 -10.79 12.86 6.44
C ASP A 151 -11.96 12.01 6.96
N LEU A 152 -11.93 10.68 6.76
CA LEU A 152 -12.91 9.74 7.33
C LEU A 152 -12.64 9.39 8.79
N LEU A 153 -11.42 9.64 9.29
CA LEU A 153 -11.07 9.35 10.68
C LEU A 153 -11.76 10.33 11.63
N SER A 154 -12.30 9.81 12.73
CA SER A 154 -12.69 10.63 13.86
C SER A 154 -11.48 11.38 14.44
N HIS A 155 -11.75 12.39 15.26
CA HIS A 155 -10.68 13.19 15.87
C HIS A 155 -9.69 12.33 16.70
N ALA A 156 -10.20 11.34 17.44
CA ALA A 156 -9.39 10.43 18.24
C ALA A 156 -8.57 9.47 17.37
N GLU A 157 -9.16 8.89 16.32
CA GLU A 157 -8.46 8.01 15.37
C GLU A 157 -7.34 8.76 14.64
N ARG A 158 -7.60 10.02 14.22
CA ARG A 158 -6.60 10.85 13.56
C ARG A 158 -5.43 11.19 14.50
N ALA A 159 -5.72 11.56 15.74
CA ALA A 159 -4.69 11.84 16.74
C ALA A 159 -3.83 10.60 17.04
N LEU A 160 -4.45 9.42 17.17
CA LEU A 160 -3.74 8.15 17.29
C LEU A 160 -2.85 7.87 16.07
N PHE A 161 -3.39 8.01 14.86
CA PHE A 161 -2.67 7.78 13.61
C PHE A 161 -1.44 8.69 13.46
N GLU A 162 -1.57 9.97 13.81
CA GLU A 162 -0.44 10.92 13.79
C GLU A 162 0.65 10.54 14.80
N ARG A 163 0.28 10.05 15.99
CA ARG A 163 1.24 9.61 17.02
C ARG A 163 1.97 8.33 16.64
N LEU A 164 1.29 7.40 15.96
CA LEU A 164 1.89 6.15 15.46
C LEU A 164 3.01 6.38 14.44
N ALA A 165 3.02 7.54 13.77
CA ALA A 165 4.05 7.88 12.77
C ALA A 165 5.49 7.96 13.33
N VAL A 166 5.67 7.99 14.67
CA VAL A 166 6.99 7.95 15.30
C VAL A 166 7.67 6.59 15.17
N PHE A 167 6.90 5.52 15.00
CA PHE A 167 7.41 4.16 14.90
C PHE A 167 7.96 3.87 13.49
N ARG A 168 9.12 3.21 13.43
CA ARG A 168 9.67 2.66 12.18
C ARG A 168 9.54 1.15 12.17
N GLY A 169 8.84 0.62 11.17
CA GLY A 169 8.73 -0.83 10.95
C GLY A 169 7.71 -1.56 11.83
N GLY A 170 6.81 -0.81 12.48
CA GLY A 170 5.71 -1.34 13.30
C GLY A 170 5.85 -1.07 14.80
N TRP A 171 4.90 -1.57 15.57
CA TRP A 171 4.81 -1.39 17.02
C TRP A 171 4.13 -2.60 17.68
N THR A 172 4.34 -2.75 18.98
CA THR A 172 3.53 -3.64 19.83
C THR A 172 2.36 -2.84 20.43
N LEU A 173 1.33 -3.53 20.93
CA LEU A 173 0.20 -2.88 21.61
C LEU A 173 0.70 -2.05 22.81
N ASP A 174 1.52 -2.65 23.68
CA ASP A 174 2.11 -1.95 24.84
C ASP A 174 2.87 -0.67 24.45
N ALA A 175 3.58 -0.71 23.31
CA ALA A 175 4.30 0.46 22.82
C ALA A 175 3.34 1.53 22.31
N ALA A 176 2.30 1.14 21.57
CA ALA A 176 1.26 2.07 21.11
C ALA A 176 0.51 2.69 22.29
N GLU A 177 0.12 1.93 23.32
CA GLU A 177 -0.54 2.47 24.52
C GLU A 177 0.34 3.48 25.25
N SER A 178 1.62 3.16 25.43
CA SER A 178 2.58 4.03 26.12
C SER A 178 2.86 5.35 25.38
N VAL A 179 2.96 5.29 24.05
CA VAL A 179 3.35 6.44 23.23
C VAL A 179 2.14 7.25 22.75
N CYS A 180 1.01 6.60 22.53
CA CYS A 180 -0.14 7.22 21.89
C CYS A 180 -1.28 7.59 22.84
N SER A 181 -1.23 7.21 24.12
CA SER A 181 -2.14 7.74 25.13
C SER A 181 -1.82 9.19 25.51
N GLY A 182 -2.81 9.92 26.04
CA GLY A 182 -2.71 11.34 26.39
C GLY A 182 -3.52 12.26 25.47
N ASP A 183 -3.68 13.52 25.87
CA ASP A 183 -4.50 14.56 25.23
C ASP A 183 -5.85 14.05 24.68
N GLY A 184 -6.62 13.33 25.50
CA GLY A 184 -7.97 12.86 25.14
C GLY A 184 -8.05 11.44 24.58
N ILE A 185 -6.97 10.65 24.64
CA ILE A 185 -6.98 9.21 24.40
C ILE A 185 -6.54 8.49 25.67
N GLU A 186 -7.45 7.74 26.31
CA GLU A 186 -7.09 6.89 27.44
C GLU A 186 -6.36 5.63 26.97
N PRO A 187 -5.44 5.05 27.77
CA PRO A 187 -4.73 3.83 27.38
C PRO A 187 -5.65 2.67 26.99
N SER A 188 -6.79 2.53 27.68
CA SER A 188 -7.79 1.49 27.39
C SER A 188 -8.44 1.63 26.02
N ASP A 189 -8.52 2.86 25.49
CA ASP A 189 -9.23 3.16 24.24
C ASP A 189 -8.32 2.93 23.02
N VAL A 190 -7.00 2.82 23.23
CA VAL A 190 -6.02 2.64 22.15
C VAL A 190 -6.27 1.37 21.36
N LEU A 191 -6.61 0.26 22.03
CA LEU A 191 -6.88 -1.01 21.36
C LEU A 191 -8.12 -0.91 20.45
N ASP A 192 -9.20 -0.30 20.95
CA ASP A 192 -10.44 -0.14 20.20
C ASP A 192 -10.24 0.81 19.01
N LEU A 193 -9.48 1.89 19.19
CA LEU A 193 -9.14 2.83 18.12
C LEU A 193 -8.22 2.18 17.07
N LEU A 194 -7.25 1.35 17.47
CA LEU A 194 -6.41 0.58 16.54
C LEU A 194 -7.24 -0.40 15.70
N GLY A 195 -8.32 -0.96 16.26
CA GLY A 195 -9.22 -1.84 15.53
C GLY A 195 -10.08 -1.13 14.48
N ARG A 196 -10.11 0.20 14.48
CA ARG A 196 -10.88 1.06 13.56
C ARG A 196 -10.01 1.81 12.54
N LEU A 197 -8.68 1.79 12.69
CA LEU A 197 -7.71 2.30 11.71
C LEU A 197 -7.43 1.27 10.61
#